data_AF-A0A1D8K4E7-F1
#
_entry.id   AF-A0A1D8K4E7-F1
#
_cell.length_a   1.000
_cell.length_b   1.000
_cell.length_c   1.000
_cell.angle_alpha   90.00
_cell.angle_beta   90.00
_cell.angle_gamma   90.00
#
_symmetry.space_group_name_H-M   'P 1'
#
loop_
_entity.id
_entity.type
_entity.pdbx_description
1 polymer ?
#
loop_
_entity_poly.entity_id
_entity_poly.type
_entity_poly.pdbx_seq_one_letter_code
_entity_poly.pdbx_strand_id
1 'polypeptide(L)' 'MSEQTLPWDEDALQRLEKIPSFVRNMAKAKIERAAKEAGEVKVTAEFLDTNKSKLMG' A
#
# COMPACT_ATOMS: atom_id res chain seq x y z
N MET A 1 -9.98 -7.82 -17.70
CA MET A 1 -10.14 -7.79 -16.23
C MET A 1 -9.38 -6.56 -15.75
N SER A 2 -10.08 -5.48 -15.40
CA SER A 2 -9.43 -4.27 -14.88
C SER A 2 -8.92 -4.54 -13.47
N GLU A 3 -7.60 -4.62 -13.31
CA GLU A 3 -6.93 -4.57 -12.01
C GLU A 3 -7.32 -3.23 -11.36
N GLN A 4 -8.36 -3.23 -10.54
CA GLN A 4 -8.77 -2.08 -9.73
C GLN A 4 -7.71 -1.86 -8.65
N THR A 5 -6.59 -1.26 -9.06
CA THR A 5 -5.62 -0.67 -8.16
C THR A 5 -6.29 0.49 -7.45
N LEU A 6 -6.23 0.51 -6.11
CA LEU A 6 -6.73 1.67 -5.38
C LEU A 6 -5.85 2.88 -5.75
N PRO A 7 -6.42 4.09 -5.88
CA PRO A 7 -5.61 5.29 -6.00
C PRO A 7 -4.76 5.47 -4.73
N TRP A 8 -3.50 5.85 -4.91
CA TRP A 8 -2.56 6.11 -3.83
C TRP A 8 -2.41 7.61 -3.63
N ASP A 9 -2.35 8.07 -2.39
CA ASP A 9 -1.93 9.43 -2.10
C ASP A 9 -0.45 9.62 -2.46
N GLU A 10 -0.08 10.84 -2.83
CA GLU A 10 1.31 11.23 -3.09
C GLU A 10 2.22 10.89 -1.90
N ASP A 11 1.72 11.14 -0.70
CA ASP A 11 2.33 10.78 0.58
C ASP A 11 2.59 9.26 0.70
N ALA A 12 1.66 8.42 0.25
CA ALA A 12 1.81 6.97 0.27
C ALA A 12 2.83 6.51 -0.77
N LEU A 13 2.84 7.13 -1.95
CA LEU A 13 3.82 6.86 -3.01
C LEU A 13 5.24 7.20 -2.56
N GLN A 14 5.46 8.35 -1.93
CA GLN A 14 6.78 8.72 -1.38
C GLN A 14 7.29 7.70 -0.35
N ARG A 15 6.39 7.13 0.47
CA ARG A 15 6.76 6.08 1.43
C ARG A 15 7.02 4.75 0.74
N LEU A 16 6.25 4.42 -0.29
CA LEU A 16 6.47 3.24 -1.14
C LEU A 16 7.82 3.30 -1.87
N GLU A 17 8.27 4.49 -2.27
CA GLU A 17 9.61 4.68 -2.86
C GLU A 17 10.75 4.37 -1.89
N LYS A 18 10.56 4.66 -0.60
CA LYS A 18 11.52 4.29 0.47
C LYS A 18 11.59 2.78 0.71
N ILE A 19 10.58 2.03 0.28
CA ILE A 19 10.59 0.56 0.37
C ILE A 19 11.48 0.00 -0.75
N PRO A 20 12.40 -0.94 -0.43
CA PRO A 20 13.24 -1.58 -1.42
C PRO A 20 12.43 -2.24 -2.55
N SER A 21 12.92 -2.18 -3.78
CA SER A 21 12.20 -2.63 -4.99
C SER A 21 11.69 -4.09 -4.90
N PHE A 22 12.46 -4.98 -4.28
CA PHE A 22 12.10 -6.40 -4.13
C PHE A 22 10.86 -6.64 -3.26
N VAL A 23 10.65 -5.82 -2.23
CA VAL A 23 9.45 -5.87 -1.37
C VAL A 23 8.40 -4.84 -1.76
N ARG A 24 8.74 -3.83 -2.57
CA ARG A 24 7.83 -2.75 -2.98
C ARG A 24 6.57 -3.27 -3.66
N ASN A 25 6.72 -4.17 -4.64
CA ASN A 25 5.57 -4.76 -5.35
C ASN A 25 4.70 -5.59 -4.42
N MET A 26 5.33 -6.36 -3.52
CA MET A 26 4.62 -7.17 -2.54
C MET A 26 3.88 -6.29 -1.51
N ALA A 27 4.53 -5.23 -1.01
CA ALA A 27 3.95 -4.27 -0.10
C ALA A 27 2.77 -3.54 -0.75
N LYS A 28 2.92 -3.08 -2.00
CA LYS A 28 1.85 -2.42 -2.75
C LYS A 28 0.61 -3.31 -2.85
N ALA A 29 0.77 -4.56 -3.30
CA ALA A 29 -0.34 -5.50 -3.43
C ALA A 29 -1.00 -5.82 -2.08
N LYS A 30 -0.20 -6.02 -1.02
CA LYS A 30 -0.72 -6.36 0.32
C LYS A 30 -1.48 -5.18 0.93
N ILE A 31 -0.99 -3.95 0.73
CA ILE A 31 -1.63 -2.73 1.20
C ILE A 31 -2.90 -2.44 0.40
N GLU A 32 -2.89 -2.56 -0.92
CA GLU A 32 -4.11 -2.39 -1.74
C GLU A 32 -5.19 -3.37 -1.33
N ARG A 33 -4.81 -4.64 -1.12
CA ARG A 33 -5.76 -5.65 -0.64
C ARG A 33 -6.31 -5.30 0.74
N ALA A 34 -5.44 -4.94 1.69
CA ALA A 34 -5.87 -4.53 3.02
C ALA A 34 -6.77 -3.30 3.00
N ALA A 35 -6.48 -2.31 2.14
CA ALA A 35 -7.28 -1.12 1.96
C ALA A 35 -8.67 -1.48 1.43
N LYS A 36 -8.71 -2.34 0.41
CA LYS A 36 -9.97 -2.84 -0.16
C LYS A 36 -10.80 -3.61 0.86
N GLU A 37 -10.17 -4.47 1.66
CA GLU A 37 -10.82 -5.24 2.74
C GLU A 37 -11.30 -4.33 3.88
N ALA A 38 -10.59 -3.23 4.15
CA ALA A 38 -11.00 -2.21 5.12
C ALA A 38 -12.12 -1.29 4.61
N GLY A 39 -12.50 -1.37 3.33
CA GLY A 39 -13.46 -0.46 2.70
C GLY A 39 -12.89 0.91 2.36
N GLU A 40 -11.57 1.06 2.37
CA GLU A 40 -10.89 2.27 1.95
C GLU A 40 -11.06 2.48 0.44
N VAL A 41 -11.17 3.75 0.04
CA VAL A 41 -11.29 4.16 -1.36
C VAL A 41 -9.96 4.65 -1.94
N LYS A 42 -8.96 4.88 -1.09
CA LYS A 42 -7.60 5.23 -1.48
C LYS A 42 -6.57 4.71 -0.46
N VAL A 43 -5.35 4.44 -0.91
CA VAL A 43 -4.24 4.11 -0.02
C VAL A 43 -3.61 5.40 0.49
N THR A 44 -3.80 5.69 1.77
CA THR A 44 -3.13 6.79 2.45
C THR A 44 -1.78 6.36 3.00
N ALA A 45 -0.95 7.35 3.27
CA ALA A 45 0.35 7.15 3.90
C ALA A 45 0.27 6.49 5.28
N GLU A 46 -0.69 6.91 6.10
CA GLU A 46 -0.93 6.32 7.42
C GLU A 46 -1.34 4.86 7.30
N PHE A 47 -2.19 4.54 6.31
CA PHE A 47 -2.61 3.17 6.05
C PHE A 47 -1.41 2.32 5.61
N LEU A 48 -0.55 2.84 4.74
CA LEU A 48 0.69 2.19 4.37
C LEU A 48 1.61 1.97 5.58
N ASP A 49 1.86 3.00 6.39
CA ASP A 49 2.77 2.90 7.54
C ASP A 49 2.27 1.89 8.59
N THR A 50 0.95 1.88 8.82
CA THR A 50 0.28 0.91 9.70
C THR A 50 0.44 -0.53 9.18
N ASN A 51 0.31 -0.73 7.86
CA ASN A 51 0.39 -2.07 7.26
C ASN A 51 1.83 -2.52 6.96
N LYS A 52 2.79 -1.60 6.74
CA LYS A 52 4.21 -1.96 6.56
C LYS A 52 4.80 -2.60 7.82
N SER A 53 4.33 -2.17 8.99
CA SER A 53 4.77 -2.76 10.26
C SER A 53 4.38 -4.23 10.38
N LYS A 54 3.31 -4.67 9.70
CA LYS A 54 2.89 -6.08 9.58
C LYS A 54 3.63 -6.86 8.48
N LEU A 55 4.46 -6.19 7.68
CA LEU A 55 5.27 -6.80 6.62
C LEU A 55 6.71 -7.09 7.08
N MET A 56 7.19 -6.42 8.13
CA MET A 56 8.54 -6.55 8.70
C MET A 56 8.55 -7.19 10.11
N GLY A 57 7.47 -7.88 10.49
CA GLY A 57 7.37 -8.66 11.73
C GLY A 57 7.40 -10.16 11.44
#